data_AF-W7C7Y0-F1
#
_entry.id   AF-W7C7Y0-F1
#
_cell.length_a   1.000
_cell.length_b   1.000
_cell.length_c   1.000
_cell.angle_alpha   90.00
_cell.angle_beta   90.00
_cell.angle_gamma   90.00
#
_symmetry.space_group_name_H-M   'P 1'
#
loop_
_entity.id
_entity.type
_entity.pdbx_description
1 polymer ?
#
loop_
_entity_poly.entity_id
_entity_poly.type
_entity_poly.pdbx_seq_one_letter_code
_entity_poly.pdbx_strand_id
1 'polypeptide(L)'
;FMTLDVEFKETYELAQQLLIALQHKNFPAYQSLIQTKKPFVSSQLKRSLKILNKHLPAIGNSFKYEDSNGHLEGINNKIKVIKRISFGYRNFSNFRNRILLRFNHKRIAPNS
;
A
#
# COMPACT_ATOMS: atom_id res chain seq x y z
N PHE A 1 -14.85 -18.09 29.63
CA PHE A 1 -14.85 -18.78 28.32
C PHE A 1 -15.66 -18.06 27.23
N MET A 2 -16.64 -17.20 27.52
CA MET A 2 -17.43 -16.49 26.49
C MET A 2 -16.74 -15.28 25.81
N THR A 3 -15.62 -14.79 26.34
CA THR A 3 -14.99 -13.55 25.85
C THR A 3 -14.22 -13.71 24.55
N LEU A 4 -13.56 -14.86 24.34
CA LEU A 4 -12.77 -15.13 23.14
C LEU A 4 -13.66 -15.24 21.89
N ASP A 5 -14.83 -15.84 22.02
CA ASP A 5 -15.78 -16.01 20.90
C ASP A 5 -16.36 -14.67 20.45
N VAL A 6 -16.74 -13.81 21.40
CA VAL A 6 -17.23 -12.46 21.11
C VAL A 6 -16.12 -11.58 20.51
N GLU A 7 -14.91 -11.62 21.08
CA GLU A 7 -13.78 -10.85 20.57
C GLU A 7 -13.39 -11.28 19.16
N PHE A 8 -13.35 -12.59 18.91
CA PHE A 8 -13.04 -13.15 17.61
C PHE A 8 -14.09 -12.75 16.57
N LYS A 9 -15.38 -12.90 16.92
CA LYS A 9 -16.49 -12.54 16.04
C LYS A 9 -16.47 -11.04 15.68
N GLU A 10 -16.36 -10.15 16.66
CA GLU A 10 -16.32 -8.70 16.41
C GLU A 10 -15.09 -8.31 15.58
N THR A 11 -13.93 -8.91 15.87
CA THR A 11 -12.70 -8.68 15.11
C THR A 11 -12.85 -9.12 13.67
N TYR A 12 -13.39 -10.32 13.44
CA TYR A 12 -13.61 -10.88 12.11
C TYR A 12 -14.61 -10.04 11.31
N GLU A 13 -15.76 -9.72 11.90
CA GLU A 13 -16.80 -8.92 11.25
C GLU A 13 -16.27 -7.54 10.84
N LEU A 14 -15.54 -6.86 11.72
CA LEU A 14 -14.97 -5.55 11.43
C LEU A 14 -13.93 -5.62 10.31
N ALA A 15 -13.04 -6.62 10.35
CA ALA A 15 -12.06 -6.84 9.29
C ALA A 15 -12.75 -7.13 7.94
N GLN A 16 -13.78 -7.96 7.94
CA GLN A 16 -14.53 -8.30 6.74
C GLN A 16 -15.27 -7.08 6.17
N GLN A 17 -15.90 -6.28 7.01
CA GLN A 17 -16.57 -5.04 6.59
C GLN A 17 -15.58 -4.04 5.97
N LEU A 18 -14.37 -3.91 6.53
CA LEU A 18 -13.31 -3.09 5.95
C LEU A 18 -12.87 -3.58 4.57
N LEU A 19 -12.72 -4.90 4.40
CA LEU A 19 -12.37 -5.50 3.11
C LEU A 19 -13.46 -5.26 2.06
N ILE A 20 -14.72 -5.46 2.43
CA ILE A 20 -15.88 -5.22 1.56
C ILE A 20 -15.92 -3.74 1.14
N ALA A 21 -15.81 -2.81 2.09
CA ALA A 21 -15.81 -1.38 1.79
C ALA A 21 -14.66 -0.99 0.84
N LEU A 22 -13.49 -1.63 0.99
CA LEU A 22 -12.34 -1.43 0.10
C LEU A 22 -12.57 -2.00 -1.30
N GLN A 23 -13.11 -3.22 -1.42
CA GLN A 23 -13.43 -3.86 -2.71
C GLN A 23 -14.47 -3.06 -3.51
N HIS A 24 -15.49 -2.52 -2.83
CA HIS A 24 -16.53 -1.71 -3.46
C HIS A 24 -16.15 -0.23 -3.60
N LYS A 25 -14.91 0.15 -3.28
CA LYS A 25 -14.43 1.55 -3.30
C LYS A 25 -15.36 2.51 -2.53
N ASN A 26 -16.01 2.04 -1.47
CA ASN A 26 -16.90 2.84 -0.64
C ASN A 26 -16.09 3.53 0.48
N PHE A 27 -15.47 4.65 0.14
CA PHE A 27 -14.62 5.39 1.07
C PHE A 27 -15.39 5.92 2.31
N PRO A 28 -16.61 6.48 2.20
CA PRO A 28 -17.37 6.91 3.38
C PRO A 28 -17.62 5.78 4.38
N ALA A 29 -17.99 4.59 3.90
CA ALA A 29 -18.17 3.41 4.75
C ALA A 29 -16.84 2.94 5.36
N TYR A 30 -15.76 2.96 4.58
CA TYR A 30 -14.43 2.59 5.06
C TYR A 30 -13.95 3.53 6.20
N GLN A 31 -14.15 4.83 6.04
CA GLN A 31 -13.81 5.84 7.03
C GLN A 31 -14.61 5.67 8.33
N SER A 32 -15.93 5.43 8.25
CA SER A 32 -16.76 5.24 9.44
C SER A 32 -16.38 3.97 10.21
N LEU A 33 -16.07 2.87 9.50
CA LEU A 33 -15.61 1.62 10.09
C LEU A 33 -14.27 1.78 10.84
N ILE A 34 -13.32 2.54 10.29
CA ILE A 34 -12.02 2.80 10.94
C ILE A 34 -12.19 3.57 12.25
N GLN A 35 -13.13 4.52 12.28
CA GLN A 35 -13.38 5.39 13.43
C GLN A 35 -14.32 4.75 14.46
N THR A 36 -14.87 3.57 14.16
CA THR A 36 -15.79 2.87 15.05
C THR A 36 -15.06 2.38 16.29
N LYS A 37 -15.58 2.71 17.48
CA LYS A 37 -15.08 2.21 18.75
C LYS A 37 -15.84 0.95 19.16
N LYS A 38 -15.49 -0.19 18.55
CA LYS A 38 -16.00 -1.49 19.02
C LYS A 38 -15.22 -1.95 20.27
N PRO A 39 -15.91 -2.32 21.36
CA PRO A 39 -15.27 -2.65 22.63
C PRO A 39 -14.45 -3.95 22.56
N PHE A 40 -14.96 -4.99 21.90
CA PHE A 40 -14.37 -6.34 21.88
C PHE A 40 -13.63 -6.61 20.57
N VAL A 41 -12.77 -5.69 20.16
CA VAL A 41 -11.84 -5.92 19.05
C VAL A 41 -10.45 -6.27 19.57
N SER A 42 -9.79 -7.21 18.89
CA SER A 42 -8.42 -7.62 19.20
C SER A 42 -7.44 -6.46 19.23
N SER A 43 -6.43 -6.58 20.09
CA SER A 43 -5.36 -5.58 20.23
C SER A 43 -4.62 -5.31 18.90
N GLN A 44 -4.48 -6.36 18.09
CA GLN A 44 -3.83 -6.35 16.78
C GLN A 44 -4.65 -5.52 15.80
N LEU A 45 -5.95 -5.78 15.68
CA LEU A 45 -6.82 -5.01 14.80
C LEU A 45 -6.93 -3.56 15.27
N LYS A 46 -7.02 -3.30 16.59
CA LYS A 46 -6.96 -1.95 17.16
C LYS A 46 -5.69 -1.18 16.74
N ARG A 47 -4.53 -1.85 16.72
CA ARG A 47 -3.29 -1.25 16.22
C ARG A 47 -3.36 -0.94 14.73
N SER A 48 -3.86 -1.87 13.92
CA SER A 48 -4.06 -1.67 12.49
C SER A 48 -4.99 -0.49 12.20
N LEU A 49 -6.12 -0.38 12.91
CA LEU A 49 -7.06 0.74 12.78
C LEU A 49 -6.41 2.10 13.05
N LYS A 50 -5.52 2.20 14.06
CA LYS A 50 -4.75 3.43 14.32
C LYS A 50 -3.86 3.82 13.14
N ILE A 51 -3.19 2.85 12.52
CA ILE A 51 -2.33 3.09 11.36
C ILE A 51 -3.17 3.51 10.16
N LEU A 52 -4.28 2.81 9.91
CA LEU A 52 -5.21 3.14 8.83
C LEU A 52 -5.80 4.54 9.01
N ASN A 53 -6.20 4.92 10.22
CA ASN A 53 -6.70 6.26 10.51
C ASN A 53 -5.61 7.33 10.30
N LYS A 54 -4.35 7.06 10.69
CA LYS A 54 -3.22 7.97 10.46
C LYS A 54 -2.98 8.23 8.97
N HIS A 55 -3.16 7.21 8.13
CA HIS A 55 -2.92 7.29 6.68
C HIS A 55 -4.20 7.44 5.85
N LEU A 56 -5.33 7.74 6.49
CA LEU A 56 -6.64 7.85 5.85
C LEU A 56 -6.67 8.81 4.65
N PRO A 57 -5.99 9.98 4.65
CA PRO A 57 -5.95 10.86 3.48
C PRO A 57 -5.32 10.21 2.24
N ALA A 58 -4.23 9.46 2.42
CA ALA A 58 -3.55 8.76 1.33
C ALA A 58 -4.40 7.59 0.82
N ILE A 59 -5.07 6.88 1.72
CA ILE A 59 -6.02 5.83 1.37
C ILE A 59 -7.22 6.43 0.61
N GLY A 60 -7.75 7.58 1.03
CA GLY A 60 -8.83 8.26 0.30
C GLY A 60 -8.47 8.58 -1.15
N ASN A 61 -7.21 8.96 -1.41
CA ASN A 61 -6.74 9.14 -2.78
C ASN A 61 -6.76 7.84 -3.59
N SER A 62 -6.38 6.70 -3.00
CA SER A 62 -6.43 5.42 -3.71
C SER A 62 -7.86 4.93 -4.00
N PHE A 63 -8.87 5.41 -3.26
CA PHE A 63 -10.28 5.15 -3.57
C PHE A 63 -10.78 6.02 -4.73
N LYS A 64 -10.22 7.23 -4.88
CA LYS A 64 -10.59 8.19 -5.93
C LYS A 64 -9.92 7.88 -7.27
N TYR A 65 -8.65 7.48 -7.25
CA TYR A 65 -7.85 7.25 -8.44
C TYR A 65 -7.64 5.74 -8.66
N GLU A 66 -7.87 5.27 -9.88
CA GLU A 66 -7.54 3.91 -10.29
C GLU A 66 -6.05 3.77 -10.64
N ASP A 67 -5.19 4.29 -9.76
CA ASP A 67 -3.76 4.25 -10.00
C ASP A 67 -3.25 2.82 -9.84
N SER A 68 -2.90 2.20 -10.97
CA SER A 68 -2.24 0.90 -10.93
C SER A 68 -0.84 1.05 -10.32
N ASN A 69 -0.56 0.29 -9.27
CA ASN A 69 0.81 0.19 -8.74
C ASN A 69 1.79 -0.41 -9.77
N GLY A 70 1.29 -0.96 -10.88
CA GLY A 70 2.09 -1.63 -11.91
C GLY A 70 3.22 -0.76 -12.49
N HIS A 71 3.01 0.55 -12.66
CA HIS A 71 4.09 1.44 -13.12
C HIS A 71 5.21 1.55 -12.08
N LEU A 72 4.85 1.81 -10.81
CA LEU A 72 5.80 1.92 -9.70
C LEU A 72 6.51 0.59 -9.43
N GLU A 73 5.78 -0.53 -9.49
CA GLU A 73 6.33 -1.88 -9.40
C GLU A 73 7.31 -2.17 -10.55
N GLY A 74 6.98 -1.76 -11.77
CA GLY A 74 7.86 -1.85 -12.92
C GLY A 74 9.17 -1.07 -12.74
N ILE A 75 9.10 0.14 -12.18
CA ILE A 75 10.29 0.94 -11.81
C ILE A 75 11.10 0.21 -10.72
N ASN A 76 10.44 -0.23 -9.65
CA ASN A 76 11.09 -0.91 -8.54
C ASN A 76 11.77 -2.21 -8.98
N ASN A 77 11.15 -2.99 -9.85
CA ASN A 77 11.75 -4.19 -10.43
C ASN A 77 12.97 -3.87 -11.27
N LYS A 78 12.92 -2.83 -12.13
CA LYS A 78 14.09 -2.40 -12.90
C LYS A 78 15.25 -1.99 -11.99
N ILE A 79 14.99 -1.24 -10.92
CA ILE A 79 16.01 -0.85 -9.94
C ILE A 79 16.60 -2.09 -9.24
N LYS A 80 15.75 -3.05 -8.82
CA LYS A 80 16.19 -4.33 -8.23
C LYS A 80 17.05 -5.14 -9.19
N VAL A 81 16.69 -5.21 -10.48
CA VAL A 81 17.48 -5.87 -11.52
C VAL A 81 18.83 -5.18 -11.67
N ILE A 82 18.89 -3.85 -11.77
CA ILE A 82 20.14 -3.09 -11.86
C ILE A 82 21.06 -3.40 -10.67
N LYS A 83 20.51 -3.43 -9.45
CA LYS A 83 21.25 -3.77 -8.24
C LYS A 83 21.79 -5.21 -8.26
N ARG A 84 20.99 -6.16 -8.76
CA ARG A 84 21.37 -7.59 -8.83
C ARG A 84 22.48 -7.83 -9.85
N ILE A 85 22.37 -7.27 -11.06
CA ILE A 85 23.36 -7.48 -12.13
C ILE A 85 24.70 -6.77 -11.86
N SER A 86 24.70 -5.77 -10.98
CA SER A 86 25.93 -5.05 -10.61
C SER A 86 26.68 -5.69 -9.46
N PHE A 87 26.16 -6.79 -8.86
CA PHE A 87 26.68 -7.38 -7.62
C PHE A 87 26.76 -6.37 -6.45
N GLY A 88 25.85 -5.38 -6.45
CA GLY A 88 25.86 -4.28 -5.49
C GLY A 88 26.75 -3.10 -5.92
N TYR A 89 26.49 -1.93 -5.31
CA TYR A 89 27.30 -0.73 -5.50
C TYR A 89 27.91 -0.32 -4.17
N ARG A 90 29.22 -0.07 -4.15
CA ARG A 90 29.91 0.49 -2.97
C ARG A 90 29.57 1.97 -2.74
N ASN A 91 29.24 2.68 -3.81
CA ASN A 91 28.91 4.11 -3.80
C ASN A 91 27.48 4.33 -4.31
N PHE A 92 26.63 4.93 -3.49
CA PHE A 92 25.24 5.22 -3.85
C PHE A 92 25.12 6.19 -5.02
N SER A 93 26.01 7.17 -5.14
CA SER A 93 26.05 8.11 -6.27
C SER A 93 26.21 7.37 -7.60
N ASN A 94 27.06 6.33 -7.64
CA ASN A 94 27.24 5.51 -8.83
C ASN A 94 25.99 4.67 -9.14
N PHE A 95 25.32 4.14 -8.11
CA PHE A 95 24.05 3.44 -8.28
C PHE A 95 22.96 4.37 -8.84
N ARG A 96 22.82 5.56 -8.26
CA ARG A 96 21.88 6.60 -8.71
C ARG A 96 22.15 7.02 -10.15
N ASN A 97 23.40 7.27 -10.51
CA ASN A 97 23.78 7.62 -11.88
C ASN A 97 23.44 6.49 -12.86
N ARG A 98 23.69 5.23 -12.49
CA ARG A 98 23.29 4.08 -13.32
C ARG A 98 21.78 3.99 -13.51
N ILE A 99 21.00 4.18 -12.45
CA ILE A 99 19.53 4.23 -12.52
C ILE A 99 19.12 5.33 -13.50
N LEU A 100 19.57 6.57 -13.29
CA LEU A 100 19.21 7.71 -14.14
C LEU A 100 19.54 7.47 -15.61
N LEU A 101 20.74 6.96 -15.92
CA LEU A 101 21.10 6.60 -17.30
C LEU A 101 20.13 5.58 -17.90
N ARG A 102 19.79 4.51 -17.18
CA ARG A 102 18.87 3.47 -17.66
C ARG A 102 17.44 3.99 -17.90
N PHE A 103 16.99 4.98 -17.14
CA PHE A 103 15.66 5.58 -17.32
C PHE A 103 15.66 6.71 -18.36
N ASN A 104 16.75 7.47 -18.52
CA ASN A 104 16.85 8.60 -19.44
C ASN A 104 17.09 8.21 -20.91
N HIS A 105 17.60 7.01 -21.20
CA HIS A 105 17.80 6.55 -22.59
C HIS A 105 16.50 6.21 -23.35
N LYS A 106 15.31 6.53 -22.83
CA LYS A 106 14.04 6.40 -23.56
C LYS A 106 13.52 7.76 -24.00
N ARG A 107 14.08 8.30 -25.10
CA ARG A 107 13.44 9.18 -26.08
C ARG A 107 14.47 9.63 -27.12
N ILE A 108 14.66 8.80 -28.15
CA ILE A 108 14.96 9.28 -29.50
C ILE A 108 14.01 8.47 -30.38
N ALA A 109 12.84 9.05 -30.70
CA ALA A 109 12.10 8.54 -31.85
C ALA A 109 12.96 8.87 -33.07
N PRO A 110 13.17 7.92 -34.02
CA PRO A 110 13.83 8.27 -35.27
C PRO A 110 12.96 9.32 -35.97
N ASN A 111 13.57 10.45 -36.31
CA ASN A 111 12.92 11.55 -37.02
C ASN A 111 12.34 11.03 -38.34
N SER A 112 11.05 11.31 -38.57
CA SER A 112 10.36 11.15 -39.86
C SER A 112 10.94 12.05 -40.93
#